data_AF-A0A9E5IRC1-F1
#
_entry.id   AF-A0A9E5IRC1-F1
#
_cell.length_a   1.000
_cell.length_b   1.000
_cell.length_c   1.000
_cell.angle_alpha   90.00
_cell.angle_beta   90.00
_cell.angle_gamma   90.00
#
_symmetry.space_group_name_H-M   'P 1'
#
loop_
_entity.id
_entity.type
_entity.pdbx_description
1 polymer ?
#
loop_
_entity_poly.entity_id
_entity_poly.type
_entity_poly.pdbx_seq_one_letter_code
_entity_poly.pdbx_strand_id
1 'polypeptide(L)'
;PWKMLAHSDDKMECYACHTSWTTSCGGCHLPIEANWKTDRHRYEGGATRNYATYNPQVLRDDIFMLGWRGASEGGKIAPVRSTSALVLSSTNSSRERIYVQQAPISASGYSSQAMNPHYPHTERKTETKACTDCHLAKSGDNNAIVAQTLGYGTQFINFAGLNAVVGTEKGISTVQVTEYDEPQAVIGSYLHRYAYPKWFAEHQARSRVLREASHLAGDVAGCVQMRGEYIYAAEGKRGFRVIDAASIANKGYSQKIVSAPYSPLGQNNRIASRNATCVALATTQPVHPARNQGDLMRKVNLEQPFLPIYNYAVITDAEEGLILVDINTFADGEFRNNNITRAATWNPDGKLNGARYITLAGETAYVTTPKALFIIDLGDPLKPRILSEVAYDDPRSIFVQFRYAFVTTRQGLEVLDVTHHDRVRRVPGAVVPLADAHGLTVARTYAYVANGAEGMAIVDLERPERPLLFKKWNADGALIDTRDVMIAATNASLFAYVADGRAGLKVVQLTSPSSQPNFYGFSPEPRPELIARYQTRAAALSLSRPLERDRAVDESGGQVAVFGRRGARPFNLREMQGMYLDERGEPWFVEDQEVR
;
A
#
# COMPACT_ATOMS: atom_id res chain seq x y z
N PRO A 1 -7.93 19.74 39.40
CA PRO A 1 -6.84 19.14 38.59
C PRO A 1 -7.35 18.35 37.37
N TRP A 2 -8.18 17.32 37.57
CA TRP A 2 -8.66 16.42 36.50
C TRP A 2 -9.53 17.09 35.43
N LYS A 3 -10.26 18.15 35.80
CA LYS A 3 -11.08 18.95 34.87
C LYS A 3 -10.25 19.83 33.90
N MET A 4 -8.93 19.85 34.03
CA MET A 4 -8.02 20.62 33.17
C MET A 4 -7.26 19.74 32.16
N LEU A 5 -7.44 18.41 32.20
CA LEU A 5 -6.83 17.51 31.23
C LEU A 5 -7.70 17.46 29.97
N ALA A 6 -7.07 17.51 28.78
CA ALA A 6 -7.78 17.34 27.51
C ALA A 6 -8.48 15.98 27.42
N HIS A 7 -7.91 14.95 28.06
CA HIS A 7 -8.44 13.59 28.10
C HIS A 7 -8.41 13.04 29.53
N SER A 8 -9.36 12.17 29.84
CA SER A 8 -9.40 11.46 31.12
C SER A 8 -8.43 10.29 31.13
N ASP A 9 -7.71 10.12 32.24
CA ASP A 9 -6.81 8.98 32.50
C ASP A 9 -7.55 7.63 32.50
N ASP A 10 -8.89 7.62 32.57
CA ASP A 10 -9.68 6.39 32.45
C ASP A 10 -9.79 5.89 31.01
N LYS A 11 -9.62 6.78 30.02
CA LYS A 11 -9.81 6.47 28.59
C LYS A 11 -8.49 6.34 27.84
N MET A 12 -7.48 7.12 28.21
CA MET A 12 -6.22 7.22 27.48
C MET A 12 -5.05 7.11 28.43
N GLU A 13 -4.00 6.44 27.99
CA GLU A 13 -2.74 6.39 28.71
C GLU A 13 -2.06 7.76 28.66
N CYS A 14 -1.56 8.24 29.81
CA CYS A 14 -0.92 9.55 29.88
C CYS A 14 0.24 9.69 28.87
N TYR A 15 0.98 8.60 28.63
CA TYR A 15 2.10 8.58 27.69
C TYR A 15 1.70 8.68 26.22
N ALA A 16 0.41 8.58 25.89
CA ALA A 16 -0.07 8.89 24.57
C ALA A 16 0.12 10.38 24.23
N CYS A 17 -0.09 11.26 25.21
CA CYS A 17 0.15 12.69 25.07
C CYS A 17 1.58 13.08 25.48
N HIS A 18 2.19 12.36 26.41
CA HIS A 18 3.49 12.73 26.98
C HIS A 18 4.72 12.18 26.25
N THR A 19 4.54 11.60 25.06
CA THR A 19 5.64 11.06 24.24
C THR A 19 6.02 12.01 23.10
N SER A 20 7.31 12.30 22.94
CA SER A 20 7.78 13.15 21.83
C SER A 20 7.77 12.41 20.49
N TRP A 21 8.27 11.17 20.47
CA TRP A 21 8.31 10.32 19.28
C TRP A 21 8.05 8.85 19.61
N THR A 22 7.76 8.04 18.58
CA THR A 22 7.59 6.59 18.72
C THR A 22 8.39 5.89 17.62
N THR A 23 9.32 5.01 18.01
CA THR A 23 10.03 4.18 17.02
C THR A 23 9.04 3.25 16.33
N SER A 24 8.98 3.31 15.01
CA SER A 24 8.22 2.41 14.16
C SER A 24 9.16 1.66 13.22
N CYS A 25 9.01 0.34 13.19
CA CYS A 25 9.79 -0.55 12.34
C CYS A 25 8.89 -1.13 11.25
N GLY A 26 9.10 -0.71 10.00
CA GLY A 26 8.44 -1.25 8.79
C GLY A 26 8.92 -2.64 8.42
N GLY A 27 9.23 -3.48 9.41
CA GLY A 27 9.60 -4.88 9.25
C GLY A 27 11.08 -5.18 9.06
N CYS A 28 11.36 -6.47 9.08
CA CYS A 28 12.68 -7.06 8.89
C CYS A 28 12.59 -8.14 7.81
N HIS A 29 13.57 -8.11 6.92
CA HIS A 29 13.75 -9.17 5.95
C HIS A 29 14.61 -10.27 6.57
N LEU A 30 14.11 -11.50 6.53
CA LEU A 30 14.74 -12.70 7.06
C LEU A 30 15.06 -13.66 5.90
N PRO A 31 16.20 -13.49 5.22
CA PRO A 31 16.67 -14.46 4.25
C PRO A 31 17.20 -15.69 4.98
N ILE A 32 16.55 -16.83 4.78
CA ILE A 32 16.94 -18.12 5.33
C ILE A 32 17.80 -18.85 4.31
N GLU A 33 19.07 -19.04 4.63
CA GLU A 33 20.05 -19.68 3.76
C GLU A 33 20.37 -21.10 4.26
N ALA A 34 20.03 -22.10 3.45
CA ALA A 34 20.44 -23.47 3.69
C ALA A 34 21.94 -23.65 3.36
N ASN A 35 22.56 -24.67 3.97
CA ASN A 35 23.99 -25.02 3.91
C ASN A 35 24.93 -24.18 4.78
N TRP A 36 24.41 -23.27 5.62
CA TRP A 36 25.22 -22.58 6.62
C TRP A 36 25.18 -23.35 7.93
N LYS A 37 26.30 -23.94 8.33
CA LYS A 37 26.41 -24.58 9.65
C LYS A 37 26.57 -23.49 10.71
N THR A 38 25.58 -23.33 11.57
CA THR A 38 25.61 -22.40 12.70
C THR A 38 25.15 -23.10 13.96
N ASP A 39 25.58 -22.60 15.11
CA ASP A 39 25.12 -23.09 16.41
C ASP A 39 23.65 -22.74 16.61
N ARG A 40 22.89 -23.68 17.17
CA ARG A 40 21.49 -23.44 17.53
C ARG A 40 21.46 -22.54 18.76
N HIS A 41 20.79 -21.39 18.65
CA HIS A 41 20.56 -20.47 19.77
C HIS A 41 19.33 -20.84 20.63
N ARG A 42 18.80 -22.06 20.51
CA ARG A 42 17.68 -22.60 21.30
C ARG A 42 18.19 -23.63 22.31
N TYR A 43 17.38 -23.92 23.33
CA TYR A 43 17.72 -24.81 24.46
C TYR A 43 18.17 -26.23 24.09
N GLU A 44 17.90 -26.67 22.85
CA GLU A 44 18.26 -28.00 22.34
C GLU A 44 19.78 -28.17 22.10
N GLY A 45 20.55 -27.08 22.02
CA GLY A 45 21.97 -27.11 21.66
C GLY A 45 22.24 -27.67 20.26
N GLY A 46 23.52 -27.90 19.94
CA GLY A 46 23.95 -28.48 18.66
C GLY A 46 23.98 -27.48 17.49
N ALA A 47 24.12 -28.00 16.26
CA ALA A 47 24.24 -27.19 15.05
C ALA A 47 23.00 -27.32 14.16
N THR A 48 22.64 -26.25 13.46
CA THR A 48 21.68 -26.23 12.35
C THR A 48 22.41 -25.95 11.03
N ARG A 49 21.82 -26.37 9.91
CA ARG A 49 22.30 -26.07 8.56
C ARG A 49 21.49 -24.98 7.85
N ASN A 50 20.61 -24.33 8.59
CA ASN A 50 19.82 -23.19 8.13
C ASN A 50 20.17 -21.99 9.00
N TYR A 51 20.61 -20.92 8.36
CA TYR A 51 20.93 -19.66 9.01
C TYR A 51 20.00 -18.57 8.49
N ALA A 52 19.49 -17.74 9.39
CA ALA A 52 18.66 -16.59 9.03
C ALA A 52 19.33 -15.32 9.57
N THR A 53 19.65 -14.37 8.70
CA THR A 53 20.08 -13.04 9.13
C THR A 53 18.86 -12.18 9.45
N TYR A 54 19.00 -11.27 10.42
CA TYR A 54 17.95 -10.33 10.80
C TYR A 54 18.28 -8.94 10.24
N ASN A 55 17.55 -8.51 9.21
CA ASN A 55 17.85 -7.26 8.49
C ASN A 55 16.68 -6.29 8.60
N PRO A 56 16.76 -5.28 9.50
CA PRO A 56 15.77 -4.22 9.58
C PRO A 56 15.65 -3.52 8.23
N GLN A 57 14.42 -3.37 7.75
CA GLN A 57 14.16 -2.69 6.49
C GLN A 57 14.02 -1.19 6.76
N VAL A 58 12.89 -0.72 7.29
CA VAL A 58 12.65 0.71 7.50
C VAL A 58 12.48 1.00 8.98
N LEU A 59 13.22 1.98 9.50
CA LEU A 59 13.09 2.49 10.86
C LEU A 59 12.79 3.99 10.80
N ARG A 60 11.77 4.44 11.54
CA ARG A 60 11.28 5.81 11.58
C ARG A 60 10.84 6.17 12.99
N ASP A 61 10.96 7.42 13.39
CA ASP A 61 10.53 7.98 14.68
C ASP A 61 9.39 9.01 14.54
N ASP A 62 9.14 9.46 13.31
CA ASP A 62 8.09 10.39 12.90
C ASP A 62 6.76 9.70 12.57
N ILE A 63 6.57 8.45 12.99
CA ILE A 63 5.30 7.73 12.84
C ILE A 63 4.60 7.67 14.19
N PHE A 64 3.39 8.20 14.24
CA PHE A 64 2.54 8.15 15.43
C PHE A 64 1.17 7.57 15.06
N MET A 65 0.76 6.52 15.78
CA MET A 65 -0.54 5.87 15.63
C MET A 65 -1.15 5.67 17.01
N LEU A 66 -2.48 5.66 17.08
CA LEU A 66 -3.23 5.34 18.28
C LEU A 66 -4.07 4.08 18.07
N GLY A 67 -4.32 3.36 19.17
CA GLY A 67 -5.21 2.23 19.20
C GLY A 67 -5.47 1.79 20.63
N TRP A 68 -6.13 0.64 20.78
CA TRP A 68 -6.48 0.10 22.09
C TRP A 68 -5.45 -0.90 22.59
N ARG A 69 -5.10 -0.78 23.87
CA ARG A 69 -4.46 -1.85 24.62
C ARG A 69 -5.42 -3.00 24.87
N GLY A 70 -4.86 -4.17 25.09
CA GLY A 70 -5.63 -5.35 25.45
C GLY A 70 -6.42 -5.13 26.74
N ALA A 71 -7.64 -5.67 26.80
CA ALA A 71 -8.50 -5.55 27.98
C ALA A 71 -7.83 -6.10 29.26
N SER A 72 -6.97 -7.12 29.13
CA SER A 72 -6.18 -7.66 30.24
C SER A 72 -5.13 -6.69 30.79
N GLU A 73 -4.86 -5.59 30.08
CA GLU A 73 -3.88 -4.56 30.44
C GLU A 73 -4.53 -3.21 30.77
N GLY A 74 -5.81 -3.23 31.17
CA GLY A 74 -6.56 -2.03 31.54
C GLY A 74 -7.34 -1.37 30.40
N GLY A 75 -7.15 -1.81 29.15
CA GLY A 75 -8.01 -1.46 28.02
C GLY A 75 -8.18 0.03 27.78
N LYS A 76 -7.08 0.74 27.49
CA LYS A 76 -7.06 2.20 27.23
C LYS A 76 -6.46 2.51 25.86
N ILE A 77 -6.70 3.73 25.38
CA ILE A 77 -6.04 4.27 24.20
C ILE A 77 -4.56 4.47 24.50
N ALA A 78 -3.68 3.96 23.64
CA ALA A 78 -2.24 4.10 23.75
C ALA A 78 -1.59 4.32 22.37
N PRO A 79 -0.35 4.84 22.31
CA PRO A 79 0.48 4.78 21.13
C PRO A 79 0.59 3.34 20.64
N VAL A 80 0.45 3.17 19.33
CA VAL A 80 0.68 1.93 18.61
C VAL A 80 1.85 2.18 17.66
N ARG A 81 2.69 1.16 17.49
CA ARG A 81 3.77 1.19 16.50
C ARG A 81 3.78 -0.07 15.65
N SER A 82 4.31 0.05 14.45
CA SER A 82 4.74 -1.11 13.67
C SER A 82 5.95 -1.75 14.35
N THR A 83 5.87 -3.05 14.58
CA THR A 83 6.84 -3.84 15.37
C THR A 83 7.21 -5.10 14.64
N SER A 84 8.46 -5.18 14.17
CA SER A 84 9.08 -6.44 13.74
C SER A 84 8.23 -7.23 12.74
N ALA A 85 7.59 -6.55 11.79
CA ALA A 85 6.91 -7.21 10.68
C ALA A 85 7.86 -8.15 9.93
N LEU A 86 7.39 -9.33 9.56
CA LEU A 86 8.24 -10.34 8.94
C LEU A 86 8.05 -10.35 7.43
N VAL A 87 9.16 -10.27 6.71
CA VAL A 87 9.26 -10.51 5.26
C VAL A 87 10.27 -11.63 5.08
N LEU A 88 9.86 -12.76 4.54
CA LEU A 88 10.67 -13.98 4.51
C LEU A 88 11.15 -14.30 3.10
N SER A 89 12.42 -14.66 2.98
CA SER A 89 12.95 -15.33 1.79
C SER A 89 13.63 -16.63 2.23
N SER A 90 13.70 -17.61 1.34
CA SER A 90 14.49 -18.81 1.61
C SER A 90 15.21 -19.32 0.39
N THR A 91 16.48 -19.69 0.60
CA THR A 91 17.33 -20.40 -0.35
C THR A 91 17.55 -21.81 0.18
N ASN A 92 17.21 -22.83 -0.62
CA ASN A 92 17.39 -24.23 -0.23
C ASN A 92 18.81 -24.74 -0.49
N SER A 93 19.09 -26.01 -0.15
CA SER A 93 20.43 -26.60 -0.27
C SER A 93 20.93 -26.69 -1.72
N SER A 94 20.03 -26.68 -2.69
CA SER A 94 20.32 -26.65 -4.13
C SER A 94 20.56 -25.23 -4.66
N ARG A 95 20.60 -24.22 -3.77
CA ARG A 95 20.74 -22.79 -4.10
C ARG A 95 19.56 -22.24 -4.92
N GLU A 96 18.38 -22.84 -4.73
CA GLU A 96 17.13 -22.36 -5.30
C GLU A 96 16.44 -21.43 -4.30
N ARG A 97 16.00 -20.26 -4.76
CA ARG A 97 15.19 -19.34 -3.96
C ARG A 97 13.74 -19.80 -4.05
N ILE A 98 13.26 -20.46 -3.00
CA ILE A 98 11.97 -21.18 -2.98
C ILE A 98 10.79 -20.24 -2.73
N TYR A 99 11.00 -19.17 -1.97
CA TYR A 99 10.07 -18.04 -1.86
C TYR A 99 10.88 -16.77 -1.59
N VAL A 100 10.39 -15.65 -2.10
CA VAL A 100 11.06 -14.36 -2.00
C VAL A 100 10.10 -13.34 -1.43
N GLN A 101 10.55 -12.73 -0.34
CA GLN A 101 9.94 -11.59 0.32
C GLN A 101 8.45 -11.74 0.59
N GLN A 102 8.09 -12.90 1.08
CA GLN A 102 6.72 -13.23 1.43
C GLN A 102 6.44 -12.77 2.85
N ALA A 103 5.41 -11.94 3.02
CA ALA A 103 4.88 -11.60 4.33
C ALA A 103 3.93 -12.73 4.79
N PRO A 104 4.15 -13.36 5.95
CA PRO A 104 3.25 -14.40 6.45
C PRO A 104 1.85 -13.89 6.80
N ILE A 105 0.93 -14.84 6.95
CA ILE A 105 -0.40 -14.59 7.53
C ILE A 105 -0.42 -15.20 8.94
N SER A 106 -0.85 -14.40 9.92
CA SER A 106 -0.94 -14.82 11.31
C SER A 106 -1.97 -15.95 11.52
N ALA A 107 -1.94 -16.57 12.70
CA ALA A 107 -2.91 -17.60 13.06
C ALA A 107 -4.35 -17.06 13.12
N SER A 108 -4.55 -15.77 13.44
CA SER A 108 -5.86 -15.12 13.45
C SER A 108 -6.29 -14.57 12.08
N GLY A 109 -5.50 -14.81 11.02
CA GLY A 109 -5.81 -14.43 9.64
C GLY A 109 -5.36 -13.02 9.23
N TYR A 110 -4.90 -12.20 10.17
CA TYR A 110 -4.31 -10.89 9.85
C TYR A 110 -2.91 -10.99 9.25
N SER A 111 -2.51 -9.92 8.59
CA SER A 111 -1.16 -9.72 8.06
C SER A 111 -0.08 -9.77 9.15
N SER A 112 1.11 -10.26 8.79
CA SER A 112 2.32 -10.22 9.61
C SER A 112 2.91 -8.81 9.79
N GLN A 113 2.33 -7.78 9.18
CA GLN A 113 2.65 -6.38 9.48
C GLN A 113 2.18 -6.08 10.90
N ALA A 114 2.93 -6.54 11.89
CA ALA A 114 2.51 -6.57 13.27
C ALA A 114 2.54 -5.18 13.90
N MET A 115 1.44 -4.81 14.54
CA MET A 115 1.27 -3.54 15.24
C MET A 115 1.12 -3.84 16.73
N ASN A 116 1.70 -3.04 17.60
CA ASN A 116 1.57 -3.25 19.04
C ASN A 116 1.36 -1.95 19.79
N PRO A 117 0.45 -1.93 20.78
CA PRO A 117 0.46 -0.90 21.80
C PRO A 117 1.84 -0.85 22.45
N HIS A 118 2.36 0.35 22.62
CA HIS A 118 3.74 0.56 23.00
C HIS A 118 3.86 1.65 24.05
N TYR A 119 4.61 1.32 25.09
CA TYR A 119 5.12 2.26 26.07
C TYR A 119 6.43 2.86 25.54
N PRO A 120 6.46 4.14 25.13
CA PRO A 120 7.63 4.75 24.53
C PRO A 120 8.69 5.13 25.59
N HIS A 121 9.97 5.08 25.22
CA HIS A 121 11.07 5.49 26.12
C HIS A 121 11.27 7.02 26.20
N THR A 122 10.31 7.80 25.72
CA THR A 122 10.42 9.25 25.44
C THR A 122 9.38 10.06 26.17
N GLU A 123 8.90 9.53 27.30
CA GLU A 123 7.90 10.18 28.14
C GLU A 123 8.50 11.34 28.93
N ARG A 124 7.95 12.54 28.74
CA ARG A 124 8.41 13.76 29.41
C ARG A 124 7.23 14.60 29.88
N LYS A 125 7.44 15.36 30.95
CA LYS A 125 6.43 16.27 31.50
C LYS A 125 6.20 17.53 30.65
N THR A 126 7.16 17.88 29.79
CA THR A 126 7.21 19.19 29.10
C THR A 126 7.18 19.10 27.58
N GLU A 127 7.50 17.95 27.00
CA GLU A 127 7.41 17.71 25.55
C GLU A 127 6.22 16.79 25.31
N THR A 128 5.06 17.38 25.05
CA THR A 128 3.80 16.66 24.80
C THR A 128 3.39 16.78 23.36
N LYS A 129 2.61 15.80 22.89
CA LYS A 129 1.78 15.95 21.70
C LYS A 129 0.85 17.15 21.87
N ALA A 130 0.70 17.91 20.81
CA ALA A 130 -0.25 19.00 20.72
C ALA A 130 -1.61 18.46 20.23
N CYS A 131 -2.66 19.28 20.28
CA CYS A 131 -3.99 18.86 19.82
C CYS A 131 -3.96 18.54 18.33
N THR A 132 -3.21 19.31 17.54
CA THR A 132 -3.09 19.11 16.08
C THR A 132 -2.28 17.87 15.68
N ASP A 133 -1.56 17.23 16.62
CA ASP A 133 -0.90 15.95 16.35
C ASP A 133 -1.90 14.79 16.20
N CYS A 134 -3.12 14.94 16.74
CA CYS A 134 -4.12 13.86 16.80
C CYS A 134 -5.49 14.24 16.22
N HIS A 135 -5.83 15.53 16.18
CA HIS A 135 -7.12 16.05 15.74
C HIS A 135 -6.96 17.02 14.57
N LEU A 136 -8.02 17.22 13.78
CA LEU A 136 -7.98 18.09 12.61
C LEU A 136 -7.56 19.52 12.99
N ALA A 137 -6.49 20.03 12.37
CA ALA A 137 -6.01 21.38 12.63
C ALA A 137 -6.86 22.39 11.84
N LYS A 138 -7.17 23.54 12.44
CA LYS A 138 -7.90 24.63 11.76
C LYS A 138 -7.10 25.23 10.60
N SER A 139 -5.77 25.13 10.63
CA SER A 139 -4.88 25.46 9.51
C SER A 139 -5.06 24.55 8.29
N GLY A 140 -5.66 23.36 8.48
CA GLY A 140 -5.97 22.40 7.43
C GLY A 140 -4.76 21.66 6.85
N ASP A 141 -3.61 21.68 7.53
CA ASP A 141 -2.33 21.12 7.06
C ASP A 141 -1.96 19.74 7.63
N ASN A 142 -2.86 19.09 8.38
CA ASN A 142 -2.54 17.85 9.09
C ASN A 142 -3.36 16.62 8.64
N ASN A 143 -3.96 16.63 7.44
CA ASN A 143 -4.76 15.50 6.94
C ASN A 143 -3.98 14.18 6.94
N ALA A 144 -2.73 14.19 6.44
CA ALA A 144 -1.87 13.02 6.42
C ALA A 144 -1.43 12.57 7.83
N ILE A 145 -1.27 13.51 8.77
CA ILE A 145 -0.91 13.22 10.17
C ILE A 145 -2.06 12.50 10.86
N VAL A 146 -3.30 12.99 10.70
CA VAL A 146 -4.49 12.34 11.28
C VAL A 146 -4.73 10.98 10.61
N ALA A 147 -4.53 10.86 9.29
CA ALA A 147 -4.60 9.58 8.59
C ALA A 147 -3.62 8.54 9.18
N GLN A 148 -2.38 8.96 9.48
CA GLN A 148 -1.41 8.11 10.15
C GLN A 148 -1.86 7.79 11.58
N THR A 149 -2.30 8.79 12.34
CA THR A 149 -2.74 8.63 13.74
C THR A 149 -3.84 7.59 13.89
N LEU A 150 -4.77 7.53 12.92
CA LEU A 150 -5.86 6.55 12.89
C LEU A 150 -5.42 5.14 12.42
N GLY A 151 -4.18 4.97 11.95
CA GLY A 151 -3.64 3.70 11.51
C GLY A 151 -3.97 3.33 10.05
N TYR A 152 -4.45 4.27 9.23
CA TYR A 152 -4.72 4.04 7.80
C TYR A 152 -3.44 3.84 6.96
N GLY A 153 -2.30 4.23 7.53
CA GLY A 153 -1.02 4.36 6.83
C GLY A 153 -0.98 5.61 5.94
N THR A 154 0.23 6.00 5.51
CA THR A 154 0.43 7.13 4.59
C THR A 154 1.24 6.73 3.36
N GLN A 155 1.35 5.42 3.10
CA GLN A 155 2.01 4.81 1.94
C GLN A 155 3.52 5.09 1.85
N PHE A 156 4.08 5.82 2.82
CA PHE A 156 5.45 6.30 2.78
C PHE A 156 6.46 5.19 2.96
N ILE A 157 6.16 4.24 3.85
CA ILE A 157 7.06 3.13 4.16
C ILE A 157 6.67 1.87 3.41
N ASN A 158 5.87 1.93 2.35
CA ASN A 158 5.50 0.73 1.60
C ASN A 158 6.70 -0.01 1.00
N PHE A 159 6.53 -1.27 0.61
CA PHE A 159 7.62 -2.12 0.13
C PHE A 159 7.34 -2.71 -1.25
N ALA A 160 8.11 -2.29 -2.26
CA ALA A 160 8.03 -2.85 -3.62
C ALA A 160 8.67 -4.23 -3.72
N GLY A 161 9.63 -4.54 -2.85
CA GLY A 161 10.37 -5.79 -2.87
C GLY A 161 11.39 -5.88 -4.01
N LEU A 162 11.80 -7.11 -4.29
CA LEU A 162 12.86 -7.46 -5.23
C LEU A 162 12.49 -7.07 -6.66
N ASN A 163 11.21 -7.21 -7.01
CA ASN A 163 10.71 -7.00 -8.36
C ASN A 163 9.57 -6.00 -8.38
N ALA A 164 9.66 -5.01 -9.27
CA ALA A 164 8.51 -4.21 -9.65
C ALA A 164 7.63 -5.00 -10.64
N VAL A 165 6.34 -5.11 -10.36
CA VAL A 165 5.35 -5.74 -11.24
C VAL A 165 4.75 -4.67 -12.15
N VAL A 166 4.85 -4.88 -13.45
CA VAL A 166 4.47 -3.93 -14.50
C VAL A 166 3.44 -4.58 -15.41
N GLY A 167 2.25 -3.99 -15.52
CA GLY A 167 1.27 -4.30 -16.56
C GLY A 167 1.65 -3.60 -17.87
N THR A 168 1.52 -4.30 -18.99
CA THR A 168 1.90 -3.80 -20.32
C THR A 168 0.80 -4.04 -21.34
N GLU A 169 0.90 -3.41 -22.52
CA GLU A 169 -0.03 -3.67 -23.65
C GLU A 169 -0.10 -5.14 -24.10
N LYS A 170 0.90 -5.96 -23.74
CA LYS A 170 1.02 -7.36 -24.21
C LYS A 170 1.31 -8.34 -23.07
N GLY A 171 0.79 -8.07 -21.88
CA GLY A 171 0.91 -8.94 -20.70
C GLY A 171 1.63 -8.27 -19.55
N ILE A 172 2.37 -9.06 -18.76
CA ILE A 172 2.96 -8.62 -17.49
C ILE A 172 4.47 -8.83 -17.50
N SER A 173 5.18 -7.88 -16.91
CA SER A 173 6.62 -7.96 -16.68
C SER A 173 6.93 -7.80 -15.20
N THR A 174 7.83 -8.62 -14.66
CA THR A 174 8.40 -8.42 -13.33
C THR A 174 9.87 -8.06 -13.48
N VAL A 175 10.25 -6.86 -13.11
CA VAL A 175 11.61 -6.34 -13.31
C VAL A 175 12.32 -6.29 -11.97
N GLN A 176 13.50 -6.90 -11.87
CA GLN A 176 14.30 -6.82 -10.65
C GLN A 176 14.81 -5.39 -10.46
N VAL A 177 14.51 -4.80 -9.30
CA VAL A 177 14.82 -3.40 -8.96
C VAL A 177 15.74 -3.26 -7.76
N THR A 178 15.93 -4.32 -6.97
CA THR A 178 16.89 -4.35 -5.86
C THR A 178 17.90 -5.48 -6.02
N GLU A 179 19.01 -5.38 -5.30
CA GLU A 179 19.89 -6.52 -5.08
C GLU A 179 19.21 -7.56 -4.19
N TYR A 180 19.58 -8.84 -4.35
CA TYR A 180 19.07 -9.88 -3.46
C TYR A 180 19.74 -9.85 -2.08
N ASP A 181 21.04 -9.55 -2.06
CA ASP A 181 21.86 -9.61 -0.86
C ASP A 181 21.55 -8.44 0.10
N GLU A 182 21.93 -8.62 1.37
CA GLU A 182 21.72 -7.63 2.43
C GLU A 182 23.00 -6.80 2.69
N PRO A 183 22.88 -5.48 2.95
CA PRO A 183 21.64 -4.71 3.04
C PRO A 183 20.98 -4.55 1.66
N GLN A 184 19.69 -4.83 1.57
CA GLN A 184 19.00 -4.81 0.29
C GLN A 184 18.91 -3.38 -0.25
N ALA A 185 19.59 -3.14 -1.37
CA ALA A 185 19.67 -1.83 -1.99
C ALA A 185 18.92 -1.79 -3.33
N VAL A 186 18.16 -0.72 -3.57
CA VAL A 186 17.60 -0.43 -4.89
C VAL A 186 18.75 -0.15 -5.87
N ILE A 187 18.76 -0.81 -7.01
CA ILE A 187 19.87 -0.76 -7.97
C ILE A 187 20.04 0.68 -8.50
N GLY A 188 21.22 1.23 -8.29
CA GLY A 188 21.58 2.61 -8.68
C GLY A 188 21.31 3.67 -7.62
N SER A 189 20.74 3.30 -6.47
CA SER A 189 20.45 4.23 -5.36
C SER A 189 21.69 4.70 -4.60
N TYR A 190 21.48 5.66 -3.71
CA TYR A 190 22.43 6.09 -2.70
C TYR A 190 22.99 4.90 -1.91
N LEU A 191 22.12 4.04 -1.36
CA LEU A 191 22.57 2.88 -0.59
C LEU A 191 23.38 1.91 -1.45
N HIS A 192 22.98 1.69 -2.71
CA HIS A 192 23.69 0.80 -3.63
C HIS A 192 25.13 1.29 -3.88
N ARG A 193 25.34 2.60 -3.99
CA ARG A 193 26.68 3.19 -4.15
C ARG A 193 27.64 2.83 -3.02
N TYR A 194 27.15 2.76 -1.78
CA TYR A 194 27.99 2.52 -0.60
C TYR A 194 28.05 1.04 -0.20
N ALA A 195 26.93 0.32 -0.30
CA ALA A 195 26.87 -1.09 0.04
C ALA A 195 27.50 -1.99 -1.04
N TYR A 196 27.38 -1.60 -2.32
CA TYR A 196 27.85 -2.39 -3.47
C TYR A 196 28.61 -1.51 -4.49
N PRO A 197 29.73 -0.87 -4.12
CA PRO A 197 30.40 0.12 -4.97
C PRO A 197 30.82 -0.43 -6.34
N LYS A 198 31.23 -1.70 -6.41
CA LYS A 198 31.57 -2.37 -7.68
C LYS A 198 30.33 -2.50 -8.58
N TRP A 199 29.23 -3.06 -8.07
CA TRP A 199 28.01 -3.27 -8.86
C TRP A 199 27.33 -1.95 -9.23
N PHE A 200 27.46 -0.94 -8.38
CA PHE A 200 27.07 0.43 -8.70
C PHE A 200 27.86 0.98 -9.88
N ALA A 201 29.19 0.86 -9.87
CA ALA A 201 30.03 1.31 -10.99
C ALA A 201 29.69 0.57 -12.29
N GLU A 202 29.46 -0.75 -12.24
CA GLU A 202 29.00 -1.55 -13.39
C GLU A 202 27.61 -1.09 -13.90
N HIS A 203 26.69 -0.77 -12.99
CA HIS A 203 25.37 -0.23 -13.33
C HIS A 203 25.46 1.14 -14.00
N GLN A 204 26.36 2.01 -13.54
CA GLN A 204 26.61 3.30 -14.19
C GLN A 204 27.26 3.12 -15.57
N ALA A 205 28.22 2.21 -15.70
CA ALA A 205 28.91 1.93 -16.97
C ALA A 205 27.95 1.42 -18.06
N ARG A 206 26.88 0.73 -17.69
CA ARG A 206 25.80 0.31 -18.60
C ARG A 206 24.65 1.31 -18.70
N SER A 207 24.93 2.59 -18.45
CA SER A 207 23.95 3.69 -18.57
C SER A 207 22.65 3.42 -17.79
N ARG A 208 22.80 2.91 -16.56
CA ARG A 208 21.72 2.66 -15.59
C ARG A 208 20.66 1.66 -16.06
N VAL A 209 21.00 0.77 -16.99
CA VAL A 209 20.08 -0.27 -17.50
C VAL A 209 20.00 -1.45 -16.53
N LEU A 210 18.78 -1.81 -16.11
CA LEU A 210 18.47 -3.04 -15.37
C LEU A 210 18.52 -4.25 -16.32
N ARG A 211 18.91 -5.42 -15.80
CA ARG A 211 19.19 -6.61 -16.64
C ARG A 211 18.18 -7.73 -16.49
N GLU A 212 17.61 -7.88 -15.30
CA GLU A 212 16.81 -9.04 -14.95
C GLU A 212 15.33 -8.71 -14.97
N ALA A 213 14.58 -9.42 -15.80
CA ALA A 213 13.14 -9.39 -15.79
C ALA A 213 12.56 -10.73 -16.26
N SER A 214 11.33 -10.99 -15.87
CA SER A 214 10.51 -12.09 -16.38
C SER A 214 9.27 -11.53 -17.04
N HIS A 215 8.75 -12.24 -18.04
CA HIS A 215 7.61 -11.78 -18.82
C HIS A 215 6.61 -12.91 -19.00
N LEU A 216 5.34 -12.58 -18.81
CA LEU A 216 4.22 -13.43 -19.17
C LEU A 216 3.45 -12.74 -20.29
N ALA A 217 3.50 -13.32 -21.49
CA ALA A 217 2.77 -12.79 -22.64
C ALA A 217 1.26 -12.87 -22.39
N GLY A 218 0.57 -11.77 -22.71
CA GLY A 218 -0.83 -11.56 -22.41
C GLY A 218 -1.49 -10.60 -23.41
N ASP A 219 -2.74 -10.29 -23.14
CA ASP A 219 -3.38 -9.09 -23.70
C ASP A 219 -3.00 -7.88 -22.82
N VAL A 220 -3.62 -6.73 -23.05
CA VAL A 220 -3.42 -5.51 -22.26
C VAL A 220 -3.63 -5.78 -20.76
N ALA A 221 -2.58 -5.61 -19.96
CA ALA A 221 -2.66 -5.62 -18.49
C ALA A 221 -2.73 -4.17 -18.00
N GLY A 222 -3.92 -3.57 -18.13
CA GLY A 222 -4.15 -2.15 -17.85
C GLY A 222 -4.06 -1.79 -16.36
N CYS A 223 -4.19 -2.78 -15.48
CA CYS A 223 -4.08 -2.60 -14.04
C CYS A 223 -3.76 -3.95 -13.37
N VAL A 224 -2.78 -3.94 -12.48
CA VAL A 224 -2.24 -5.12 -11.79
C VAL A 224 -2.06 -4.81 -10.30
N GLN A 225 -2.28 -5.82 -9.45
CA GLN A 225 -1.97 -5.74 -8.01
C GLN A 225 -1.32 -7.03 -7.54
N MET A 226 -0.34 -6.94 -6.67
CA MET A 226 0.33 -8.08 -6.05
C MET A 226 -0.07 -8.15 -4.58
N ARG A 227 -0.39 -9.36 -4.12
CA ARG A 227 -0.60 -9.67 -2.70
C ARG A 227 -0.03 -11.04 -2.39
N GLY A 228 0.96 -11.08 -1.52
CA GLY A 228 1.73 -12.29 -1.25
C GLY A 228 2.45 -12.76 -2.51
N GLU A 229 2.23 -14.00 -2.91
CA GLU A 229 2.86 -14.59 -4.10
C GLU A 229 2.06 -14.40 -5.39
N TYR A 230 0.85 -13.84 -5.30
CA TYR A 230 -0.07 -13.75 -6.43
C TYR A 230 -0.16 -12.35 -7.02
N ILE A 231 -0.15 -12.28 -8.35
CA ILE A 231 -0.46 -11.10 -9.15
C ILE A 231 -1.89 -11.24 -9.68
N TYR A 232 -2.71 -10.25 -9.37
CA TYR A 232 -4.09 -10.08 -9.77
C TYR A 232 -4.10 -9.10 -10.95
N ALA A 233 -4.62 -9.50 -12.11
CA ALA A 233 -4.54 -8.71 -13.33
C ALA A 233 -5.89 -8.61 -14.04
N ALA A 234 -6.26 -7.40 -14.43
CA ALA A 234 -7.32 -7.14 -15.41
C ALA A 234 -6.70 -7.10 -16.81
N GLU A 235 -7.06 -8.07 -17.66
CA GLU A 235 -6.43 -8.33 -18.96
C GLU A 235 -7.32 -7.98 -20.17
N GLY A 236 -8.12 -6.91 -20.08
CA GLY A 236 -9.01 -6.49 -21.15
C GLY A 236 -9.99 -7.60 -21.55
N LYS A 237 -10.02 -7.94 -22.84
CA LYS A 237 -10.90 -8.98 -23.40
C LYS A 237 -10.61 -10.40 -22.91
N ARG A 238 -9.46 -10.62 -22.26
CA ARG A 238 -9.15 -11.91 -21.60
C ARG A 238 -9.76 -12.02 -20.20
N GLY A 239 -10.36 -10.95 -19.71
CA GLY A 239 -10.99 -10.87 -18.40
C GLY A 239 -9.97 -10.75 -17.27
N PHE A 240 -10.31 -11.32 -16.12
CA PHE A 240 -9.49 -11.26 -14.91
C PHE A 240 -8.69 -12.55 -14.72
N ARG A 241 -7.43 -12.43 -14.28
CA ARG A 241 -6.53 -13.56 -14.01
C ARG A 241 -5.72 -13.36 -12.74
N VAL A 242 -5.58 -14.43 -11.96
CA VAL A 242 -4.63 -14.52 -10.84
C VAL A 242 -3.42 -15.33 -11.28
N ILE A 243 -2.20 -14.87 -10.98
CA ILE A 243 -0.96 -15.40 -11.53
C ILE A 243 0.02 -15.64 -10.39
N ASP A 244 0.67 -16.79 -10.40
CA ASP A 244 1.69 -17.14 -9.41
C ASP A 244 3.05 -16.56 -9.84
N ALA A 245 3.63 -15.77 -8.94
CA ALA A 245 4.90 -15.08 -9.06
C ALA A 245 5.96 -15.58 -8.07
N ALA A 246 5.71 -16.66 -7.32
CA ALA A 246 6.63 -17.21 -6.33
C ALA A 246 7.97 -17.64 -6.96
N SER A 247 7.92 -18.11 -8.21
CA SER A 247 9.06 -18.69 -8.91
C SER A 247 9.98 -17.67 -9.60
N ILE A 248 9.73 -16.35 -9.49
CA ILE A 248 10.49 -15.32 -10.23
C ILE A 248 12.00 -15.37 -9.94
N ALA A 249 12.36 -15.66 -8.69
CA ALA A 249 13.75 -15.77 -8.28
C ALA A 249 14.26 -17.22 -8.22
N ASN A 250 13.40 -18.21 -8.50
CA ASN A 250 13.74 -19.61 -8.41
C ASN A 250 14.53 -20.05 -9.65
N LYS A 251 15.75 -20.57 -9.43
CA LYS A 251 16.62 -21.06 -10.51
C LYS A 251 16.16 -22.40 -11.12
N GLY A 252 15.40 -23.19 -10.36
CA GLY A 252 14.85 -24.47 -10.79
C GLY A 252 13.65 -24.35 -11.74
N TYR A 253 13.14 -23.13 -11.98
CA TYR A 253 12.00 -22.89 -12.84
C TYR A 253 12.40 -22.13 -14.12
N SER A 254 12.17 -22.74 -15.29
CA SER A 254 12.45 -22.10 -16.58
C SER A 254 11.43 -21.00 -16.91
N GLN A 255 10.15 -21.24 -16.62
CA GLN A 255 9.10 -20.23 -16.70
C GLN A 255 8.86 -19.64 -15.31
N LYS A 256 9.35 -18.41 -15.11
CA LYS A 256 9.39 -17.73 -13.82
C LYS A 256 8.04 -17.19 -13.31
N ILE A 257 7.14 -16.87 -14.23
CA ILE A 257 5.77 -16.42 -13.93
C ILE A 257 4.82 -17.46 -14.49
N VAL A 258 4.05 -18.12 -13.63
CA VAL A 258 3.21 -19.26 -14.02
C VAL A 258 1.74 -18.96 -13.74
N SER A 259 0.89 -19.19 -14.75
CA SER A 259 -0.56 -19.17 -14.53
C SER A 259 -1.09 -20.51 -14.05
N ALA A 260 -0.30 -21.57 -14.10
CA ALA A 260 -0.73 -22.87 -13.62
C ALA A 260 0.51 -23.69 -13.27
N PRO A 261 0.97 -23.71 -12.01
CA PRO A 261 2.12 -24.53 -11.62
C PRO A 261 1.85 -26.05 -11.79
N TYR A 262 0.58 -26.43 -11.87
CA TYR A 262 0.09 -27.78 -12.17
C TYR A 262 -0.77 -27.78 -13.44
N SER A 263 -1.22 -28.95 -13.89
CA SER A 263 -2.09 -29.10 -15.08
C SER A 263 -3.23 -28.07 -15.12
N PRO A 264 -3.51 -27.42 -16.28
CA PRO A 264 -4.68 -26.56 -16.47
C PRO A 264 -6.02 -27.26 -16.19
N LEU A 265 -6.05 -28.59 -16.12
CA LEU A 265 -7.25 -29.36 -15.76
C LEU A 265 -7.52 -29.38 -14.25
N GLY A 266 -6.54 -28.99 -13.42
CA GLY A 266 -6.63 -29.03 -11.95
C GLY A 266 -6.85 -27.67 -11.28
N GLN A 267 -6.87 -26.58 -12.05
CA GLN A 267 -7.13 -25.23 -11.53
C GLN A 267 -7.74 -24.33 -12.61
N ASN A 268 -8.58 -23.39 -12.19
CA ASN A 268 -9.09 -22.32 -13.03
C ASN A 268 -8.99 -21.00 -12.27
N ASN A 269 -7.92 -20.26 -12.55
CA ASN A 269 -7.60 -18.97 -11.96
C ASN A 269 -7.97 -17.79 -12.86
N ARG A 270 -8.94 -17.99 -13.75
CA ARG A 270 -9.42 -16.97 -14.70
C ARG A 270 -10.91 -16.79 -14.61
N ILE A 271 -11.32 -15.54 -14.74
CA ILE A 271 -12.69 -15.14 -14.96
C ILE A 271 -12.74 -14.48 -16.33
N ALA A 272 -13.35 -15.15 -17.30
CA ALA A 272 -13.66 -14.53 -18.58
C ALA A 272 -14.60 -13.35 -18.33
N SER A 273 -14.37 -12.22 -19.00
CA SER A 273 -15.25 -11.05 -19.03
C SER A 273 -15.12 -10.34 -20.38
N ARG A 274 -16.03 -9.40 -20.66
CA ARG A 274 -16.08 -8.71 -21.95
C ARG A 274 -14.88 -7.80 -22.16
N ASN A 275 -14.52 -7.00 -21.16
CA ASN A 275 -13.38 -6.09 -21.21
C ASN A 275 -12.97 -5.61 -19.79
N ALA A 276 -12.25 -6.44 -19.04
CA ALA A 276 -11.75 -6.10 -17.69
C ALA A 276 -10.71 -4.97 -17.76
N THR A 277 -10.95 -3.87 -17.05
CA THR A 277 -10.11 -2.66 -17.11
C THR A 277 -9.20 -2.49 -15.90
N CYS A 278 -9.65 -2.83 -14.69
CA CYS A 278 -8.83 -2.76 -13.48
C CYS A 278 -9.31 -3.69 -12.38
N VAL A 279 -8.45 -3.95 -11.40
CA VAL A 279 -8.70 -4.76 -10.22
C VAL A 279 -8.22 -4.03 -8.98
N ALA A 280 -9.03 -4.08 -7.92
CA ALA A 280 -8.66 -3.61 -6.59
C ALA A 280 -8.88 -4.70 -5.54
N LEU A 281 -7.91 -4.78 -4.63
CA LEU A 281 -7.98 -5.53 -3.38
C LEU A 281 -8.13 -4.54 -2.22
N ALA A 282 -8.86 -4.93 -1.17
CA ALA A 282 -9.04 -4.09 0.02
C ALA A 282 -7.70 -3.75 0.72
N THR A 283 -6.69 -4.61 0.54
CA THR A 283 -5.31 -4.38 0.99
C THR A 283 -4.33 -5.17 0.13
N THR A 284 -3.09 -4.67 0.01
CA THR A 284 -1.97 -5.42 -0.55
C THR A 284 -1.28 -6.34 0.48
N GLN A 285 -1.68 -6.25 1.75
CA GLN A 285 -1.17 -7.12 2.80
C GLN A 285 -1.80 -8.52 2.72
N PRO A 286 -1.02 -9.60 2.86
CA PRO A 286 -1.57 -10.96 2.93
C PRO A 286 -2.52 -11.11 4.11
N VAL A 287 -3.74 -11.58 3.85
CA VAL A 287 -4.77 -11.84 4.86
C VAL A 287 -5.51 -13.13 4.53
N HIS A 288 -6.12 -13.76 5.53
CA HIS A 288 -6.94 -14.95 5.38
C HIS A 288 -8.16 -14.89 6.32
N PRO A 289 -9.27 -14.27 5.88
CA PRO A 289 -10.45 -14.06 6.70
C PRO A 289 -11.05 -15.33 7.34
N ALA A 290 -10.96 -16.49 6.66
CA ALA A 290 -11.50 -17.74 7.19
C ALA A 290 -10.81 -18.21 8.49
N ARG A 291 -9.54 -17.84 8.73
CA ARG A 291 -8.85 -18.14 10.00
C ARG A 291 -9.37 -17.32 11.17
N ASN A 292 -10.05 -16.22 10.91
CA ASN A 292 -10.57 -15.28 11.89
C ASN A 292 -12.00 -15.67 12.29
N GLN A 293 -12.24 -16.90 12.71
CA GLN A 293 -13.60 -17.38 13.04
C GLN A 293 -13.60 -18.23 14.30
N GLY A 294 -14.80 -18.50 14.83
CA GLY A 294 -15.00 -19.35 16.01
C GLY A 294 -14.60 -18.74 17.35
N ASP A 295 -14.89 -19.48 18.42
CA ASP A 295 -14.77 -19.00 19.79
C ASP A 295 -13.32 -18.67 20.20
N LEU A 296 -12.33 -19.40 19.68
CA LEU A 296 -10.92 -19.12 19.93
C LEU A 296 -10.54 -17.72 19.44
N MET A 297 -10.92 -17.34 18.22
CA MET A 297 -10.59 -16.02 17.70
C MET A 297 -11.47 -14.92 18.31
N ARG A 298 -12.78 -15.16 18.42
CA ARG A 298 -13.76 -14.12 18.79
C ARG A 298 -13.88 -13.87 20.29
N LYS A 299 -13.79 -14.90 21.12
CA LYS A 299 -14.02 -14.82 22.57
C LYS A 299 -12.72 -14.93 23.36
N VAL A 300 -11.85 -15.85 22.97
CA VAL A 300 -10.58 -16.05 23.67
C VAL A 300 -9.59 -14.97 23.25
N ASN A 301 -9.29 -14.83 21.96
CA ASN A 301 -8.31 -13.84 21.49
C ASN A 301 -8.86 -12.41 21.39
N LEU A 302 -10.19 -12.25 21.34
CA LEU A 302 -10.91 -10.98 21.23
C LEU A 302 -10.58 -10.22 19.93
N GLU A 303 -10.39 -10.95 18.84
CA GLU A 303 -10.07 -10.39 17.52
C GLU A 303 -11.30 -9.77 16.85
N GLN A 304 -11.12 -8.62 16.20
CA GLN A 304 -12.18 -7.95 15.44
C GLN A 304 -12.59 -8.74 14.20
N PRO A 305 -13.85 -8.71 13.77
CA PRO A 305 -14.22 -9.36 12.51
C PRO A 305 -13.58 -8.70 11.30
N PHE A 306 -13.03 -9.53 10.41
CA PHE A 306 -12.77 -9.09 9.06
C PHE A 306 -14.07 -8.64 8.42
N LEU A 307 -13.99 -7.53 7.71
CA LEU A 307 -15.08 -7.06 6.86
C LEU A 307 -15.23 -8.00 5.65
N PRO A 308 -16.45 -8.22 5.13
CA PRO A 308 -16.67 -9.16 4.03
C PRO A 308 -15.85 -8.84 2.77
N ILE A 309 -15.53 -7.57 2.53
CA ILE A 309 -14.79 -7.11 1.35
C ILE A 309 -13.40 -7.76 1.20
N TYR A 310 -12.77 -8.19 2.31
CA TYR A 310 -11.44 -8.82 2.29
C TYR A 310 -11.40 -10.18 1.58
N ASN A 311 -12.56 -10.81 1.39
CA ASN A 311 -12.69 -12.08 0.67
C ASN A 311 -12.62 -11.91 -0.86
N TYR A 312 -12.80 -10.69 -1.37
CA TYR A 312 -13.05 -10.47 -2.79
C TYR A 312 -11.94 -9.67 -3.47
N ALA A 313 -11.65 -10.05 -4.72
CA ALA A 313 -11.14 -9.10 -5.71
C ALA A 313 -12.33 -8.36 -6.34
N VAL A 314 -12.19 -7.05 -6.50
CA VAL A 314 -13.19 -6.21 -7.14
C VAL A 314 -12.64 -5.72 -8.48
N ILE A 315 -13.31 -6.07 -9.56
CA ILE A 315 -12.87 -5.84 -10.94
C ILE A 315 -13.83 -4.89 -11.63
N THR A 316 -13.30 -3.88 -12.31
CA THR A 316 -14.08 -3.08 -13.27
C THR A 316 -13.98 -3.69 -14.65
N ASP A 317 -15.09 -3.71 -15.37
CA ASP A 317 -15.23 -4.12 -16.75
C ASP A 317 -15.96 -3.02 -17.53
N ALA A 318 -15.44 -2.65 -18.69
CA ALA A 318 -15.96 -1.53 -19.47
C ALA A 318 -17.38 -1.77 -20.01
N GLU A 319 -17.85 -3.01 -20.09
CA GLU A 319 -19.20 -3.36 -20.55
C GLU A 319 -20.06 -3.96 -19.44
N GLU A 320 -19.47 -4.78 -18.58
CA GLU A 320 -20.19 -5.52 -17.53
C GLU A 320 -20.27 -4.77 -16.19
N GLY A 321 -19.60 -3.62 -16.05
CA GLY A 321 -19.58 -2.82 -14.83
C GLY A 321 -18.66 -3.39 -13.76
N LEU A 322 -19.21 -3.77 -12.60
CA LEU A 322 -18.43 -4.31 -11.47
C LEU A 322 -18.55 -5.84 -11.42
N ILE A 323 -17.42 -6.54 -11.30
CA ILE A 323 -17.35 -7.99 -11.12
C ILE A 323 -16.65 -8.28 -9.80
N LEU A 324 -17.23 -9.15 -8.97
CA LEU A 324 -16.61 -9.61 -7.72
C LEU A 324 -16.24 -11.08 -7.82
N VAL A 325 -15.08 -11.44 -7.26
CA VAL A 325 -14.53 -12.78 -7.30
C VAL A 325 -13.98 -13.13 -5.93
N ASP A 326 -14.43 -14.23 -5.33
CA ASP A 326 -13.83 -14.74 -4.10
C ASP A 326 -12.42 -15.26 -4.40
N ILE A 327 -11.44 -14.82 -3.60
CA ILE A 327 -10.02 -15.11 -3.79
C ILE A 327 -9.38 -15.83 -2.60
N ASN A 328 -10.18 -16.35 -1.65
CA ASN A 328 -9.69 -17.01 -0.44
C ASN A 328 -8.90 -18.30 -0.73
N THR A 329 -9.21 -18.97 -1.83
CA THR A 329 -8.49 -20.17 -2.31
C THR A 329 -6.98 -19.90 -2.44
N PHE A 330 -6.57 -18.67 -2.75
CA PHE A 330 -5.16 -18.30 -2.88
C PHE A 330 -4.47 -18.00 -1.53
N ALA A 331 -5.16 -18.16 -0.41
CA ALA A 331 -4.61 -17.91 0.93
C ALA A 331 -4.69 -19.15 1.86
N ASP A 332 -5.33 -20.23 1.43
CA ASP A 332 -5.56 -21.43 2.26
C ASP A 332 -4.39 -22.43 2.23
N GLY A 333 -3.51 -22.32 1.23
CA GLY A 333 -2.35 -23.21 1.03
C GLY A 333 -2.67 -24.50 0.25
N GLU A 334 -3.86 -24.62 -0.34
CA GLU A 334 -4.33 -25.79 -1.09
C GLU A 334 -4.42 -25.49 -2.59
N PHE A 335 -3.30 -25.55 -3.31
CA PHE A 335 -3.26 -25.15 -4.72
C PHE A 335 -4.19 -25.94 -5.67
N ARG A 336 -4.68 -27.12 -5.26
CA ARG A 336 -5.56 -27.96 -6.10
C ARG A 336 -7.00 -27.46 -6.15
N ASN A 337 -7.38 -26.55 -5.24
CA ASN A 337 -8.73 -26.00 -5.19
C ASN A 337 -8.85 -24.61 -5.83
N ASN A 338 -7.77 -24.08 -6.43
CA ASN A 338 -7.68 -22.77 -7.09
C ASN A 338 -8.61 -22.65 -8.31
N ASN A 339 -9.91 -22.71 -8.08
CA ASN A 339 -11.01 -22.68 -9.03
C ASN A 339 -11.92 -21.52 -8.67
N ILE A 340 -11.65 -20.35 -9.23
CA ILE A 340 -12.42 -19.13 -8.95
C ILE A 340 -13.64 -19.03 -9.86
N THR A 341 -14.72 -18.49 -9.30
CA THR A 341 -15.95 -18.16 -10.02
C THR A 341 -16.38 -16.73 -9.71
N ARG A 342 -17.20 -16.14 -10.58
CA ARG A 342 -17.83 -14.85 -10.30
C ARG A 342 -18.77 -15.00 -9.11
N ALA A 343 -18.59 -14.16 -8.10
CA ALA A 343 -19.50 -14.05 -6.97
C ALA A 343 -20.65 -13.08 -7.29
N ALA A 344 -20.36 -12.00 -8.01
CA ALA A 344 -21.36 -11.06 -8.49
C ALA A 344 -20.92 -10.38 -9.80
N THR A 345 -21.89 -9.90 -10.58
CA THR A 345 -21.69 -8.97 -11.70
C THR A 345 -22.80 -7.92 -11.63
N TRP A 346 -22.44 -6.64 -11.63
CA TRP A 346 -23.35 -5.56 -11.29
C TRP A 346 -23.07 -4.29 -12.10
N ASN A 347 -24.08 -3.87 -12.86
CA ASN A 347 -24.06 -2.63 -13.64
C ASN A 347 -25.48 -2.03 -13.69
N PRO A 348 -25.91 -1.31 -12.63
CA PRO A 348 -27.28 -0.83 -12.52
C PRO A 348 -27.55 0.18 -13.62
N ASP A 349 -28.56 -0.10 -14.45
CA ASP A 349 -28.99 0.75 -15.57
C ASP A 349 -27.87 1.14 -16.55
N GLY A 350 -26.79 0.35 -16.62
CA GLY A 350 -25.62 0.68 -17.45
C GLY A 350 -24.79 1.87 -16.95
N LYS A 351 -25.00 2.33 -15.70
CA LYS A 351 -24.28 3.49 -15.15
C LYS A 351 -22.77 3.33 -15.12
N LEU A 352 -22.27 2.09 -15.01
CA LEU A 352 -20.85 1.78 -15.00
C LEU A 352 -20.29 1.45 -16.40
N ASN A 353 -21.03 1.72 -17.48
CA ASN A 353 -20.51 1.58 -18.83
C ASN A 353 -19.26 2.45 -19.04
N GLY A 354 -18.20 1.84 -19.55
CA GLY A 354 -16.89 2.45 -19.69
C GLY A 354 -16.07 2.52 -18.40
N ALA A 355 -16.46 1.78 -17.34
CA ALA A 355 -15.65 1.70 -16.12
C ALA A 355 -14.20 1.33 -16.45
N ARG A 356 -13.26 2.16 -16.00
CA ARG A 356 -11.84 2.07 -16.42
C ARG A 356 -10.83 1.96 -15.29
N TYR A 357 -11.19 2.41 -14.09
CA TYR A 357 -10.32 2.36 -12.92
C TYR A 357 -11.14 2.20 -11.65
N ILE A 358 -10.56 1.53 -10.67
CA ILE A 358 -11.13 1.35 -9.34
C ILE A 358 -10.06 1.48 -8.26
N THR A 359 -10.40 2.12 -7.15
CA THR A 359 -9.70 1.99 -5.88
C THR A 359 -10.69 1.70 -4.75
N LEU A 360 -10.20 1.07 -3.67
CA LEU A 360 -10.96 0.77 -2.47
C LEU A 360 -10.42 1.58 -1.29
N ALA A 361 -11.32 2.15 -0.50
CA ALA A 361 -11.07 2.67 0.83
C ALA A 361 -12.00 1.94 1.81
N GLY A 362 -11.48 0.91 2.47
CA GLY A 362 -12.28 -0.07 3.20
C GLY A 362 -13.35 -0.73 2.32
N GLU A 363 -14.61 -0.64 2.74
CA GLU A 363 -15.79 -1.17 2.04
C GLU A 363 -16.31 -0.24 0.94
N THR A 364 -15.70 0.93 0.72
CA THR A 364 -16.14 1.87 -0.31
C THR A 364 -15.28 1.77 -1.56
N ALA A 365 -15.92 1.52 -2.70
CA ALA A 365 -15.29 1.54 -4.01
C ALA A 365 -15.49 2.86 -4.73
N TYR A 366 -14.40 3.36 -5.34
CA TYR A 366 -14.40 4.55 -6.17
C TYR A 366 -14.09 4.13 -7.60
N VAL A 367 -15.09 4.23 -8.49
CA VAL A 367 -15.03 3.74 -9.86
C VAL A 367 -15.15 4.89 -10.84
N THR A 368 -14.18 5.03 -11.74
CA THR A 368 -14.24 6.06 -12.79
C THR A 368 -14.78 5.50 -14.10
N THR A 369 -15.60 6.30 -14.77
CA THR A 369 -16.03 6.13 -16.17
C THR A 369 -15.57 7.35 -16.98
N PRO A 370 -15.80 7.43 -18.31
CA PRO A 370 -15.42 8.61 -19.09
C PRO A 370 -16.12 9.91 -18.66
N LYS A 371 -17.25 9.82 -17.93
CA LYS A 371 -18.12 10.97 -17.62
C LYS A 371 -18.36 11.21 -16.12
N ALA A 372 -18.00 10.26 -15.26
CA ALA A 372 -18.32 10.35 -13.84
C ALA A 372 -17.37 9.53 -12.97
N LEU A 373 -17.34 9.89 -11.70
CA LEU A 373 -16.85 9.09 -10.60
C LEU A 373 -18.05 8.57 -9.80
N PHE A 374 -18.09 7.25 -9.59
CA PHE A 374 -19.08 6.59 -8.75
C PHE A 374 -18.47 6.18 -7.42
N ILE A 375 -19.18 6.48 -6.34
CA ILE A 375 -18.86 6.02 -4.99
C ILE A 375 -19.87 4.92 -4.66
N ILE A 376 -19.37 3.72 -4.41
CA ILE A 376 -20.16 2.51 -4.29
C ILE A 376 -19.88 1.88 -2.93
N ASP A 377 -20.93 1.55 -2.18
CA ASP A 377 -20.84 0.78 -0.95
C ASP A 377 -20.77 -0.71 -1.25
N LEU A 378 -19.79 -1.38 -0.65
CA LEU A 378 -19.55 -2.81 -0.67
C LEU A 378 -19.52 -3.42 0.74
N GLY A 379 -20.21 -2.81 1.73
CA GLY A 379 -20.35 -3.40 3.07
C GLY A 379 -21.05 -4.76 3.06
N ASP A 380 -22.01 -4.95 2.15
CA ASP A 380 -22.40 -6.27 1.64
C ASP A 380 -21.90 -6.36 0.19
N PRO A 381 -20.73 -6.98 -0.07
CA PRO A 381 -20.12 -7.01 -1.40
C PRO A 381 -21.01 -7.62 -2.49
N LEU A 382 -21.97 -8.49 -2.10
CA LEU A 382 -22.89 -9.13 -3.03
C LEU A 382 -24.16 -8.31 -3.29
N LYS A 383 -24.34 -7.19 -2.58
CA LYS A 383 -25.43 -6.22 -2.76
C LYS A 383 -24.87 -4.80 -2.86
N PRO A 384 -24.04 -4.52 -3.88
CA PRO A 384 -23.47 -3.20 -4.09
C PRO A 384 -24.56 -2.14 -4.28
N ARG A 385 -24.31 -0.92 -3.79
CA ARG A 385 -25.18 0.24 -3.98
C ARG A 385 -24.39 1.50 -4.30
N ILE A 386 -24.91 2.32 -5.22
CA ILE A 386 -24.32 3.65 -5.50
C ILE A 386 -24.68 4.57 -4.32
N LEU A 387 -23.67 5.14 -3.68
CA LEU A 387 -23.81 6.17 -2.64
C LEU A 387 -23.84 7.57 -3.24
N SER A 388 -23.00 7.82 -4.25
CA SER A 388 -22.88 9.12 -4.89
C SER A 388 -22.36 8.97 -6.32
N GLU A 389 -22.75 9.93 -7.16
CA GLU A 389 -22.31 10.07 -8.54
C GLU A 389 -21.84 11.51 -8.74
N VAL A 390 -20.56 11.67 -9.10
CA VAL A 390 -19.96 12.98 -9.32
C VAL A 390 -19.59 13.11 -10.78
N ALA A 391 -20.21 14.06 -11.47
CA ALA A 391 -19.90 14.33 -12.87
C ALA A 391 -18.46 14.87 -13.01
N TYR A 392 -17.72 14.28 -13.93
CA TYR A 392 -16.34 14.64 -14.25
C TYR A 392 -16.12 14.64 -15.74
N ASP A 393 -15.16 15.46 -16.18
CA ASP A 393 -14.67 15.37 -17.55
C ASP A 393 -13.44 14.48 -17.59
N ASP A 394 -13.63 13.25 -18.08
CA ASP A 394 -12.57 12.29 -18.27
C ASP A 394 -11.75 11.99 -16.98
N PRO A 395 -12.37 11.51 -15.87
CA PRO A 395 -11.64 11.11 -14.66
C PRO A 395 -10.88 9.79 -14.85
N ARG A 396 -9.55 9.77 -14.76
CA ARG A 396 -8.69 8.65 -15.16
C ARG A 396 -8.24 7.79 -13.99
N SER A 397 -7.75 8.40 -12.90
CA SER A 397 -7.30 7.70 -11.69
C SER A 397 -7.77 8.44 -10.44
N ILE A 398 -7.80 7.74 -9.31
CA ILE A 398 -8.20 8.26 -8.00
C ILE A 398 -7.34 7.63 -6.89
N PHE A 399 -6.96 8.46 -5.92
CA PHE A 399 -6.32 8.02 -4.68
C PHE A 399 -7.04 8.63 -3.48
N VAL A 400 -7.38 7.82 -2.47
CA VAL A 400 -8.05 8.29 -1.24
C VAL A 400 -7.03 8.35 -0.11
N GLN A 401 -6.98 9.48 0.61
CA GLN A 401 -6.25 9.60 1.86
C GLN A 401 -7.13 10.32 2.88
N PHE A 402 -7.67 9.51 3.80
CA PHE A 402 -8.54 9.99 4.88
C PHE A 402 -9.74 10.77 4.33
N ARG A 403 -9.86 12.07 4.59
CA ARG A 403 -11.05 12.87 4.23
C ARG A 403 -11.11 13.28 2.76
N TYR A 404 -10.02 13.14 2.03
CA TYR A 404 -9.93 13.63 0.65
C TYR A 404 -9.61 12.52 -0.34
N ALA A 405 -10.16 12.66 -1.53
CA ALA A 405 -9.76 11.91 -2.70
C ALA A 405 -9.15 12.84 -3.75
N PHE A 406 -8.11 12.38 -4.41
CA PHE A 406 -7.39 13.11 -5.45
C PHE A 406 -7.61 12.42 -6.77
N VAL A 407 -8.19 13.14 -7.75
CA VAL A 407 -8.65 12.56 -9.02
C VAL A 407 -7.91 13.22 -10.16
N THR A 408 -7.30 12.40 -11.02
CA THR A 408 -6.72 12.89 -12.27
C THR A 408 -7.80 12.96 -13.33
N THR A 409 -7.89 14.09 -14.02
CA THR A 409 -8.88 14.37 -15.05
C THR A 409 -8.21 15.02 -16.24
N ARG A 410 -8.99 15.33 -17.29
CA ARG A 410 -8.48 16.14 -18.41
C ARG A 410 -8.02 17.54 -17.98
N GLN A 411 -8.45 18.05 -16.83
CA GLN A 411 -8.04 19.36 -16.32
C GLN A 411 -6.74 19.31 -15.51
N GLY A 412 -6.36 18.13 -15.01
CA GLY A 412 -5.17 17.91 -14.20
C GLY A 412 -5.49 17.10 -12.96
N LEU A 413 -5.07 17.57 -11.78
CA LEU A 413 -5.40 16.94 -10.50
C LEU A 413 -6.48 17.76 -9.77
N GLU A 414 -7.61 17.16 -9.47
CA GLU A 414 -8.73 17.76 -8.74
C GLU A 414 -8.92 17.10 -7.37
N VAL A 415 -9.44 17.84 -6.39
CA VAL A 415 -9.67 17.35 -5.02
C VAL A 415 -11.16 17.22 -4.71
N LEU A 416 -11.52 16.10 -4.07
CA LEU A 416 -12.86 15.84 -3.55
C LEU A 416 -12.82 15.68 -2.04
N ASP A 417 -13.80 16.27 -1.39
CA ASP A 417 -14.14 15.98 0.00
C ASP A 417 -15.02 14.72 0.01
N VAL A 418 -14.47 13.66 0.59
CA VAL A 418 -15.10 12.35 0.75
C VAL A 418 -15.38 12.04 2.22
N THR A 419 -15.38 13.06 3.10
CA THR A 419 -15.68 12.89 4.53
C THR A 419 -17.02 12.17 4.76
N HIS A 420 -17.98 12.40 3.85
CA HIS A 420 -19.30 11.77 3.86
C HIS A 420 -19.61 11.18 2.48
N HIS A 421 -19.83 9.87 2.44
CA HIS A 421 -19.93 9.13 1.18
C HIS A 421 -21.25 9.35 0.43
N ASP A 422 -22.28 9.87 1.11
CA ASP A 422 -23.61 10.21 0.57
C ASP A 422 -23.72 11.68 0.11
N ARG A 423 -22.73 12.52 0.45
CA ARG A 423 -22.67 13.95 0.11
C ARG A 423 -21.28 14.37 -0.35
N VAL A 424 -20.66 13.53 -1.18
CA VAL A 424 -19.35 13.77 -1.78
C VAL A 424 -19.40 15.03 -2.65
N ARG A 425 -18.39 15.90 -2.52
CA ARG A 425 -18.33 17.16 -3.27
C ARG A 425 -16.92 17.48 -3.74
N ARG A 426 -16.82 18.14 -4.90
CA ARG A 426 -15.57 18.77 -5.36
C ARG A 426 -15.22 19.92 -4.42
N VAL A 427 -13.94 20.03 -4.07
CA VAL A 427 -13.45 21.18 -3.31
C VAL A 427 -13.27 22.36 -4.28
N PRO A 428 -14.02 23.46 -4.14
CA PRO A 428 -13.97 24.56 -5.10
C PRO A 428 -12.57 25.17 -5.23
N GLY A 429 -12.07 25.27 -6.46
CA GLY A 429 -10.75 25.87 -6.75
C GLY A 429 -9.54 24.98 -6.41
N ALA A 430 -9.75 23.79 -5.83
CA ALA A 430 -8.68 22.84 -5.53
C ALA A 430 -8.32 22.01 -6.78
N VAL A 431 -7.70 22.68 -7.75
CA VAL A 431 -7.28 22.08 -9.03
C VAL A 431 -5.84 22.47 -9.33
N VAL A 432 -5.02 21.48 -9.67
CA VAL A 432 -3.67 21.69 -10.21
C VAL A 432 -3.66 21.35 -11.71
N PRO A 433 -3.54 22.36 -12.59
CA PRO A 433 -3.56 22.12 -14.02
C PRO A 433 -2.38 21.26 -14.49
N LEU A 434 -2.68 20.15 -15.17
CA LEU A 434 -1.69 19.24 -15.77
C LEU A 434 -2.16 18.87 -17.17
N ALA A 435 -1.22 18.76 -18.12
CA ALA A 435 -1.56 18.59 -19.53
C ALA A 435 -2.08 17.19 -19.85
N ASP A 436 -1.55 16.15 -19.18
CA ASP A 436 -1.89 14.76 -19.47
C ASP A 436 -1.76 13.89 -18.22
N ALA A 437 -2.59 14.17 -17.21
CA ALA A 437 -2.57 13.43 -15.95
C ALA A 437 -3.13 12.00 -16.11
N HIS A 438 -2.44 10.99 -15.59
CA HIS A 438 -2.81 9.57 -15.62
C HIS A 438 -2.85 8.95 -14.22
N GLY A 439 -2.10 7.87 -13.96
CA GLY A 439 -1.99 7.24 -12.64
C GLY A 439 -1.37 8.18 -11.60
N LEU A 440 -1.77 8.02 -10.35
CA LEU A 440 -1.21 8.77 -9.23
C LEU A 440 -1.05 7.89 -7.98
N THR A 441 -0.11 8.28 -7.13
CA THR A 441 0.03 7.76 -5.76
C THR A 441 0.24 8.93 -4.80
N VAL A 442 -0.38 8.88 -3.63
CA VAL A 442 -0.13 9.84 -2.54
C VAL A 442 0.74 9.17 -1.48
N ALA A 443 1.85 9.81 -1.14
CA ALA A 443 2.69 9.41 -0.01
C ALA A 443 2.87 10.61 0.93
N ARG A 444 2.36 10.47 2.16
CA ARG A 444 2.23 11.57 3.14
C ARG A 444 1.58 12.80 2.52
N THR A 445 2.28 13.93 2.45
CA THR A 445 1.76 15.21 1.94
C THR A 445 2.06 15.44 0.47
N TYR A 446 2.57 14.46 -0.29
CA TYR A 446 2.84 14.63 -1.72
C TYR A 446 2.04 13.65 -2.57
N ALA A 447 1.42 14.15 -3.64
CA ALA A 447 0.97 13.34 -4.77
C ALA A 447 2.05 13.28 -5.84
N TYR A 448 2.24 12.09 -6.40
CA TYR A 448 3.10 11.83 -7.54
C TYR A 448 2.21 11.37 -8.69
N VAL A 449 2.09 12.22 -9.71
CA VAL A 449 1.16 12.06 -10.83
C VAL A 449 1.95 11.79 -12.10
N ALA A 450 1.63 10.72 -12.80
CA ALA A 450 2.08 10.49 -14.17
C ALA A 450 1.46 11.56 -15.08
N ASN A 451 2.28 12.35 -15.78
CA ASN A 451 1.85 13.50 -16.57
C ASN A 451 2.32 13.38 -18.04
N GLY A 452 2.20 12.17 -18.61
CA GLY A 452 2.51 11.89 -20.00
C GLY A 452 3.95 12.29 -20.37
N ALA A 453 4.08 13.09 -21.43
CA ALA A 453 5.36 13.57 -21.96
C ALA A 453 6.07 14.62 -21.08
N GLU A 454 5.37 15.25 -20.14
CA GLU A 454 5.98 16.16 -19.15
C GLU A 454 6.60 15.40 -17.97
N GLY A 455 6.61 14.07 -18.02
CA GLY A 455 7.16 13.22 -16.97
C GLY A 455 6.26 13.17 -15.74
N MET A 456 6.83 13.24 -14.54
CA MET A 456 6.10 13.18 -13.29
C MET A 456 5.81 14.59 -12.76
N ALA A 457 4.56 14.84 -12.37
CA ALA A 457 4.19 16.00 -11.58
C ALA A 457 4.16 15.62 -10.09
N ILE A 458 4.87 16.40 -9.28
CA ILE A 458 4.86 16.30 -7.82
C ILE A 458 4.00 17.46 -7.31
N VAL A 459 2.95 17.13 -6.57
CA VAL A 459 1.98 18.09 -6.03
C VAL A 459 2.03 18.04 -4.52
N ASP A 460 2.20 19.20 -3.90
CA ASP A 460 2.07 19.38 -2.46
C ASP A 460 0.59 19.37 -2.07
N LEU A 461 0.26 18.47 -1.15
CA LEU A 461 -1.05 18.18 -0.59
C LEU A 461 -1.06 18.34 0.93
N GLU A 462 -0.07 19.04 1.53
CA GLU A 462 -0.09 19.36 2.96
C GLU A 462 -1.43 19.98 3.35
N ARG A 463 -1.94 20.91 2.53
CA ARG A 463 -3.29 21.45 2.60
C ARG A 463 -4.14 20.96 1.42
N PRO A 464 -4.90 19.86 1.56
CA PRO A 464 -5.62 19.25 0.44
C PRO A 464 -6.62 20.18 -0.25
N GLU A 465 -7.21 21.14 0.46
CA GLU A 465 -8.14 22.11 -0.14
C GLU A 465 -7.43 23.19 -0.98
N ARG A 466 -6.10 23.29 -0.89
CA ARG A 466 -5.26 24.24 -1.61
C ARG A 466 -4.00 23.55 -2.16
N PRO A 467 -4.14 22.56 -3.04
CA PRO A 467 -3.01 21.81 -3.57
C PRO A 467 -2.11 22.70 -4.41
N LEU A 468 -0.80 22.50 -4.35
CA LEU A 468 0.19 23.31 -5.07
C LEU A 468 1.09 22.42 -5.93
N LEU A 469 1.26 22.79 -7.20
CA LEU A 469 2.28 22.14 -8.02
C LEU A 469 3.67 22.46 -7.44
N PHE A 470 4.31 21.46 -6.86
CA PHE A 470 5.66 21.60 -6.33
C PHE A 470 6.69 21.59 -7.46
N LYS A 471 6.63 20.57 -8.34
CA LYS A 471 7.55 20.44 -9.47
C LYS A 471 7.02 19.51 -10.56
N LYS A 472 7.26 19.86 -11.83
CA LYS A 472 7.24 18.89 -12.95
C LYS A 472 8.66 18.41 -13.23
N TRP A 473 8.84 17.12 -13.44
CA TRP A 473 10.15 16.53 -13.64
C TRP A 473 10.10 15.38 -14.65
N ASN A 474 10.86 15.52 -15.75
CA ASN A 474 10.92 14.53 -16.83
C ASN A 474 12.31 13.90 -17.03
N ALA A 475 13.20 14.03 -16.04
CA ALA A 475 14.57 13.50 -16.09
C ALA A 475 15.34 13.91 -17.36
N ASP A 476 15.31 15.21 -17.69
CA ASP A 476 15.97 15.78 -18.87
C ASP A 476 15.52 15.10 -20.18
N GLY A 477 14.22 14.77 -20.26
CA GLY A 477 13.60 14.11 -21.43
C GLY A 477 13.71 12.58 -21.44
N ALA A 478 14.21 11.96 -20.36
CA ALA A 478 14.25 10.49 -20.26
C ALA A 478 12.89 9.86 -19.88
N LEU A 479 11.96 10.65 -19.35
CA LEU A 479 10.54 10.31 -19.19
C LEU A 479 9.75 10.93 -20.35
N ILE A 480 9.03 10.12 -21.13
CA ILE A 480 8.42 10.54 -22.39
C ILE A 480 6.94 10.16 -22.55
N ASP A 481 6.43 9.23 -21.74
CA ASP A 481 5.09 8.68 -21.85
C ASP A 481 4.66 8.09 -20.49
N THR A 482 4.73 8.89 -19.43
CA THR A 482 4.40 8.42 -18.08
C THR A 482 2.91 8.12 -17.95
N ARG A 483 2.59 6.86 -17.57
CA ARG A 483 1.23 6.33 -17.43
C ARG A 483 0.86 6.05 -16.00
N ASP A 484 1.80 5.61 -15.18
CA ASP A 484 1.54 5.26 -13.78
C ASP A 484 2.78 5.46 -12.91
N VAL A 485 2.56 5.73 -11.62
CA VAL A 485 3.62 5.96 -10.62
C VAL A 485 3.23 5.29 -9.30
N MET A 486 4.14 4.46 -8.76
CA MET A 486 4.01 3.85 -7.43
C MET A 486 5.18 4.24 -6.54
N ILE A 487 4.90 4.52 -5.27
CA ILE A 487 5.89 4.96 -4.28
C ILE A 487 6.17 3.85 -3.27
N ALA A 488 7.44 3.58 -2.99
CA ALA A 488 7.84 2.67 -1.93
C ALA A 488 9.16 3.11 -1.27
N ALA A 489 9.38 2.65 -0.04
CA ALA A 489 10.61 2.83 0.69
C ALA A 489 11.46 1.55 0.72
N THR A 490 12.76 1.72 0.63
CA THR A 490 13.75 0.67 0.93
C THR A 490 14.81 1.30 1.81
N ASN A 491 15.03 0.72 2.99
CA ASN A 491 15.80 1.37 4.04
C ASN A 491 15.25 2.77 4.36
N ALA A 492 16.11 3.77 4.52
CA ALA A 492 15.64 5.11 4.87
C ALA A 492 15.17 5.94 3.66
N SER A 493 15.35 5.44 2.43
CA SER A 493 15.08 6.17 1.19
C SER A 493 13.72 5.83 0.58
N LEU A 494 13.14 6.83 -0.09
CA LEU A 494 11.89 6.75 -0.83
C LEU A 494 12.19 6.72 -2.33
N PHE A 495 11.45 5.90 -3.06
CA PHE A 495 11.61 5.69 -4.49
C PHE A 495 10.25 5.77 -5.20
N ALA A 496 10.26 6.33 -6.41
CA ALA A 496 9.17 6.20 -7.36
C ALA A 496 9.53 5.17 -8.44
N TYR A 497 8.60 4.27 -8.71
CA TYR A 497 8.59 3.39 -9.86
C TYR A 497 7.64 3.99 -10.88
N VAL A 498 8.08 4.13 -12.13
CA VAL A 498 7.31 4.83 -13.17
C VAL A 498 7.13 3.93 -14.38
N ALA A 499 5.88 3.65 -14.74
CA ALA A 499 5.52 3.05 -16.02
C ALA A 499 5.52 4.16 -17.08
N ASP A 500 6.56 4.20 -17.90
CA ASP A 500 6.84 5.24 -18.89
C ASP A 500 6.50 4.76 -20.31
N GLY A 501 5.34 4.11 -20.46
CA GLY A 501 4.80 3.71 -21.75
C GLY A 501 5.82 2.93 -22.57
N ARG A 502 6.06 3.38 -23.81
CA ARG A 502 7.04 2.74 -24.72
C ARG A 502 8.49 2.78 -24.22
N ALA A 503 8.83 3.64 -23.26
CA ALA A 503 10.16 3.72 -22.67
C ALA A 503 10.34 2.80 -21.43
N GLY A 504 9.32 2.01 -21.11
CA GLY A 504 9.37 0.93 -20.13
C GLY A 504 9.32 1.40 -18.68
N LEU A 505 10.01 0.69 -17.79
CA LEU A 505 10.05 1.01 -16.36
C LEU A 505 11.20 1.96 -16.06
N LYS A 506 10.95 3.01 -15.26
CA LYS A 506 11.99 3.80 -14.59
C LYS A 506 11.95 3.61 -13.08
N VAL A 507 13.10 3.74 -12.45
CA VAL A 507 13.24 3.84 -11.00
C VAL A 507 13.90 5.16 -10.66
N VAL A 508 13.24 5.92 -9.79
CA VAL A 508 13.60 7.28 -9.42
C VAL A 508 13.81 7.30 -7.91
N GLN A 509 14.99 7.75 -7.46
CA GLN A 509 15.20 8.04 -6.06
C GLN A 509 14.56 9.39 -5.75
N LEU A 510 13.64 9.42 -4.80
CA LEU A 510 12.99 10.65 -4.36
C LEU A 510 13.71 11.23 -3.15
N THR A 511 14.26 10.38 -2.29
CA THR A 511 14.91 10.82 -1.07
C THR A 511 16.18 10.06 -0.76
N SER A 512 17.20 10.75 -0.24
CA SER A 512 18.42 10.13 0.28
C SER A 512 19.04 10.97 1.40
N PRO A 513 19.85 10.36 2.28
CA PRO A 513 20.55 11.09 3.33
C PRO A 513 21.41 12.26 2.81
N SER A 514 21.94 12.16 1.59
CA SER A 514 22.76 13.22 0.99
C SER A 514 22.00 14.25 0.18
N SER A 515 20.75 14.00 -0.23
CA SER A 515 20.04 14.88 -1.17
C SER A 515 19.20 15.95 -0.49
N GLN A 516 18.82 15.77 0.78
CA GLN A 516 17.79 16.60 1.40
C GLN A 516 18.02 16.84 2.89
N PRO A 517 17.96 18.12 3.32
CA PRO A 517 17.78 18.46 4.74
C PRO A 517 16.52 17.81 5.31
N ASN A 518 16.47 17.58 6.62
CA ASN A 518 15.30 17.01 7.31
C ASN A 518 14.83 15.64 6.78
N PHE A 519 15.74 14.83 6.25
CA PHE A 519 15.46 13.48 5.74
C PHE A 519 14.67 12.57 6.72
N TYR A 520 14.80 12.80 8.03
CA TYR A 520 14.06 12.08 9.08
C TYR A 520 12.73 12.71 9.50
N GLY A 521 12.35 13.88 8.96
CA GLY A 521 11.08 14.55 9.28
C GLY A 521 9.85 13.90 8.64
N PHE A 522 8.65 14.35 9.05
CA PHE A 522 7.37 13.78 8.59
C PHE A 522 7.16 13.90 7.09
N SER A 523 7.59 14.93 6.37
CA SER A 523 7.40 14.92 4.91
C SER A 523 8.59 15.59 4.25
N PRO A 524 9.70 14.87 4.07
CA PRO A 524 10.90 15.49 3.55
C PRO A 524 10.72 15.79 2.06
N GLU A 525 11.15 16.98 1.64
CA GLU A 525 10.98 17.46 0.27
C GLU A 525 11.57 16.48 -0.76
N PRO A 526 10.81 16.03 -1.77
CA PRO A 526 11.30 15.05 -2.75
C PRO A 526 12.30 15.68 -3.73
N ARG A 527 13.44 15.01 -3.90
CA ARG A 527 14.53 15.34 -4.82
C ARG A 527 14.69 14.23 -5.86
N PRO A 528 13.87 14.22 -6.94
CA PRO A 528 13.86 13.12 -7.90
C PRO A 528 15.17 13.01 -8.69
N GLU A 529 15.74 11.80 -8.71
CA GLU A 529 16.92 11.41 -9.47
C GLU A 529 16.66 10.10 -10.21
N LEU A 530 16.86 10.08 -11.54
CA LEU A 530 16.72 8.85 -12.32
C LEU A 530 17.91 7.92 -12.07
N ILE A 531 17.68 6.82 -11.37
CA ILE A 531 18.74 5.89 -10.95
C ILE A 531 18.78 4.59 -11.77
N ALA A 532 17.66 4.18 -12.37
CA ALA A 532 17.60 2.98 -13.19
C ALA A 532 16.49 3.01 -14.25
N ARG A 533 16.68 2.24 -15.32
CA ARG A 533 15.72 2.07 -16.40
C ARG A 533 15.70 0.63 -16.92
N TYR A 534 14.53 0.19 -17.37
CA TYR A 534 14.34 -1.10 -18.03
C TYR A 534 13.38 -0.96 -19.21
N GLN A 535 13.81 -1.42 -20.38
CA GLN A 535 12.96 -1.41 -21.58
C GLN A 535 12.05 -2.65 -21.57
N THR A 536 10.76 -2.46 -21.36
CA THR A 536 9.77 -3.54 -21.44
C THR A 536 9.53 -3.96 -22.90
N ARG A 537 9.01 -5.19 -23.10
CA ARG A 537 8.73 -5.76 -24.44
C ARG A 537 7.55 -5.09 -25.17
N ALA A 538 6.69 -4.40 -24.42
CA ALA A 538 5.56 -3.61 -24.89
C ALA A 538 5.40 -2.40 -23.96
N ALA A 539 4.56 -1.42 -24.31
CA ALA A 539 4.41 -0.21 -23.50
C ALA A 539 3.99 -0.56 -22.06
N ALA A 540 4.68 0.00 -21.06
CA ALA A 540 4.35 -0.11 -19.65
C ALA A 540 3.16 0.80 -19.33
N LEU A 541 2.09 0.22 -18.79
CA LEU A 541 0.82 0.91 -18.58
C LEU A 541 0.49 1.11 -17.11
N SER A 542 0.81 0.12 -16.27
CA SER A 542 0.43 0.12 -14.87
C SER A 542 1.49 -0.54 -14.00
N LEU A 543 1.46 -0.22 -12.71
CA LEU A 543 2.32 -0.78 -11.70
C LEU A 543 1.49 -1.41 -10.58
N SER A 544 2.00 -2.49 -9.99
CA SER A 544 1.40 -2.98 -8.76
C SER A 544 1.63 -2.00 -7.62
N ARG A 545 0.57 -1.77 -6.83
CA ARG A 545 0.72 -1.18 -5.50
C ARG A 545 1.71 -2.01 -4.68
N PRO A 546 2.63 -1.37 -3.93
CA PRO A 546 3.55 -2.10 -3.07
C PRO A 546 2.86 -2.61 -1.79
N LEU A 547 3.56 -3.46 -1.05
CA LEU A 547 3.09 -3.97 0.25
C LEU A 547 2.96 -2.83 1.25
N GLU A 548 1.76 -2.65 1.80
CA GLU A 548 1.47 -1.63 2.81
C GLU A 548 2.03 -2.04 4.17
N ARG A 549 2.92 -1.23 4.77
CA ARG A 549 3.62 -1.59 6.02
C ARG A 549 3.28 -0.72 7.24
N ASP A 550 2.62 0.40 7.02
CA ASP A 550 2.12 1.33 8.04
C ASP A 550 0.59 1.33 8.15
N ARG A 551 -0.11 0.45 7.43
CA ARG A 551 -1.56 0.30 7.52
C ARG A 551 -1.93 -0.77 8.55
N ALA A 552 -2.58 -0.36 9.63
CA ALA A 552 -3.12 -1.25 10.66
C ALA A 552 -4.60 -1.60 10.40
N VAL A 553 -5.33 -0.66 9.78
CA VAL A 553 -6.78 -0.67 9.63
C VAL A 553 -7.19 0.07 8.36
N ASP A 554 -8.31 -0.30 7.76
CA ASP A 554 -8.89 0.44 6.64
C ASP A 554 -9.84 1.56 7.08
N GLU A 555 -10.31 2.35 6.10
CA GLU A 555 -11.20 3.50 6.27
C GLU A 555 -12.60 3.14 6.76
N SER A 556 -12.97 1.86 6.78
CA SER A 556 -14.22 1.32 7.33
C SER A 556 -14.01 0.70 8.72
N GLY A 557 -12.83 0.83 9.33
CA GLY A 557 -12.50 0.25 10.63
C GLY A 557 -12.15 -1.24 10.58
N GLY A 558 -11.96 -1.81 9.39
CA GLY A 558 -11.55 -3.20 9.18
C GLY A 558 -10.08 -3.39 9.51
N GLN A 559 -9.79 -4.19 10.55
CA GLN A 559 -8.43 -4.48 10.97
C GLN A 559 -7.69 -5.34 9.91
N VAL A 560 -6.48 -4.95 9.56
CA VAL A 560 -5.62 -5.65 8.57
C VAL A 560 -4.42 -6.31 9.25
N ALA A 561 -3.81 -5.59 10.19
CA ALA A 561 -2.59 -5.99 10.88
C ALA A 561 -2.88 -6.80 12.14
N VAL A 562 -2.00 -7.75 12.47
CA VAL A 562 -2.06 -8.46 13.75
C VAL A 562 -1.63 -7.55 14.91
N PHE A 563 -2.34 -7.66 16.04
CA PHE A 563 -1.97 -7.00 17.30
C PHE A 563 -1.53 -8.05 18.32
N GLY A 564 -0.34 -7.89 18.91
CA GLY A 564 0.33 -8.95 19.67
C GLY A 564 -0.17 -9.19 21.11
N ARG A 565 -1.17 -8.43 21.57
CA ARG A 565 -1.77 -8.56 22.91
C ARG A 565 -3.25 -8.90 22.79
N ARG A 566 -3.74 -9.77 23.67
CA ARG A 566 -5.14 -10.21 23.68
C ARG A 566 -6.10 -9.01 23.76
N GLY A 567 -6.95 -8.86 22.75
CA GLY A 567 -7.91 -7.76 22.64
C GLY A 567 -7.31 -6.38 22.33
N ALA A 568 -6.00 -6.27 22.10
CA ALA A 568 -5.43 -5.06 21.54
C ALA A 568 -5.82 -4.95 20.07
N ARG A 569 -6.10 -3.74 19.59
CA ARG A 569 -6.67 -3.53 18.25
C ARG A 569 -6.51 -2.08 17.79
N PRO A 570 -6.62 -1.78 16.49
CA PRO A 570 -6.85 -0.43 16.04
C PRO A 570 -8.24 0.06 16.49
N PHE A 571 -8.54 1.33 16.24
CA PHE A 571 -9.90 1.85 16.37
C PHE A 571 -10.86 1.12 15.42
N ASN A 572 -12.14 1.12 15.77
CA ASN A 572 -13.22 0.82 14.81
C ASN A 572 -13.75 2.12 14.18
N LEU A 573 -14.61 2.01 13.17
CA LEU A 573 -15.12 3.17 12.43
C LEU A 573 -15.74 4.24 13.32
N ARG A 574 -16.57 3.85 14.30
CA ARG A 574 -17.25 4.80 15.20
C ARG A 574 -16.25 5.56 16.07
N GLU A 575 -15.24 4.87 16.58
CA GLU A 575 -14.17 5.48 17.38
C GLU A 575 -13.32 6.43 16.54
N MET A 576 -12.97 6.03 15.31
CA MET A 576 -12.25 6.89 14.37
C MET A 576 -13.05 8.15 14.06
N GLN A 577 -14.33 8.01 13.71
CA GLN A 577 -15.22 9.13 13.43
C GLN A 577 -15.30 10.08 14.61
N GLY A 578 -15.33 9.58 15.85
CA GLY A 578 -15.30 10.42 17.06
C GLY A 578 -14.02 11.26 17.22
N MET A 579 -12.93 10.92 16.52
CA MET A 579 -11.68 11.70 16.54
C MET A 579 -11.72 12.94 15.65
N TYR A 580 -12.65 13.02 14.69
CA TYR A 580 -12.68 14.10 13.70
C TYR A 580 -14.09 14.60 13.33
N LEU A 581 -15.17 13.95 13.76
CA LEU A 581 -16.56 14.37 13.57
C LEU A 581 -17.23 14.69 14.91
N ASP A 582 -18.10 15.70 14.91
CA ASP A 582 -18.89 16.12 16.05
C ASP A 582 -20.19 15.29 16.17
N GLU A 583 -21.06 15.63 17.12
CA GLU A 583 -22.35 14.94 17.32
C GLU A 583 -23.32 15.09 16.14
N ARG A 584 -23.12 16.09 15.27
CA ARG A 584 -23.89 16.29 14.04
C ARG A 584 -23.26 15.57 12.85
N GLY A 585 -22.12 14.91 13.06
CA GLY A 585 -21.35 14.27 12.01
C GLY A 585 -20.61 15.26 11.14
N GLU A 586 -20.30 16.48 11.60
CA GLU A 586 -19.51 17.45 10.84
C GLU A 586 -18.07 17.51 11.37
N PRO A 587 -17.07 17.81 10.52
CA PRO A 587 -15.69 17.97 10.98
C PRO A 587 -15.53 19.04 12.05
N TRP A 588 -14.89 18.69 13.17
CA TRP A 588 -14.45 19.66 14.19
C TRP A 588 -12.95 19.85 14.13
N PHE A 589 -12.49 21.04 14.54
CA PHE A 589 -11.11 21.46 14.38
C PHE A 589 -10.54 22.00 15.69
N VAL A 590 -9.22 21.90 15.83
CA VAL A 590 -8.44 22.40 16.96
C VAL A 590 -7.39 23.42 16.52
N GLU A 591 -6.96 24.24 17.46
CA GLU A 591 -5.77 25.08 17.37
C GLU A 591 -4.90 24.77 18.59
N ASP A 592 -3.60 24.68 18.39
CA ASP A 592 -2.67 24.60 19.52
C ASP A 592 -2.51 25.99 20.13
N GLN A 593 -2.69 26.08 21.45
CA GLN A 593 -2.39 27.30 22.19
C GLN A 593 -1.00 27.18 22.79
N GLU A 594 -0.14 28.17 22.53
CA GLU A 594 1.07 28.34 23.33
C GLU A 594 0.65 28.57 24.78
N VAL A 595 0.96 27.62 25.66
CA VAL A 595 0.85 27.83 27.10
C VAL A 595 1.92 28.86 27.47
N ARG A 596 1.51 30.12 27.60
CA ARG A 596 2.38 31.20 28.12
C ARG A 596 2.76 30.99 29.58
#